data_AF-A0A8M1KN91-F1
#
_entry.id   AF-A0A8M1KN91-F1
#
_cell.length_a   1.000
_cell.length_b   1.000
_cell.length_c   1.000
_cell.angle_alpha   90.00
_cell.angle_beta   90.00
_cell.angle_gamma   90.00
#
_symmetry.space_group_name_H-M   'P 1'
#
loop_
_entity.id
_entity.type
_entity.pdbx_description
1 polymer ?
#
loop_
_entity_poly.entity_id
_entity_poly.type
_entity_poly.pdbx_seq_one_letter_code
_entity_poly.pdbx_strand_id
1 'polypeptide(L)'
;MYIEPAIVHSWKTAQDGMLDQLCQRQKVILGGDLRADSPGHCAKFGSYTVMDLTNNTIIDLQLVQSNEVGGSYHMEKEGLKRSLALLEARGVTLDSIVTDRHPQIQKFLREANITHYYDVWHMEKECEKLKKWLPSIKKHIYWTAATSTSGPERVAKWTSLLNHVQDIHSHDDPVFPQCLHPLRISRDKSKWLTAGTPAFSRLEKVLTNKRVLKDVGKLSPHYQTSSLESFHSVILRFAPKNVVFPFLGMLCRLYLAVLHFNENAGRPQATSSAGEPLFKVNFPKYKKGECTAKPVKAEPTFQYVDNLLDLIFHEVFQNPAPYVNEVLKIPIPADLSAQFEKPDKREVVASYVSRFNRGQV
;
A
#
# COMPACT_ATOMS: atom_id res chain seq x y z
N MET A 1 -1.04 29.39 16.62
CA MET A 1 -1.04 28.09 15.92
C MET A 1 0.34 27.50 16.13
N TYR A 2 0.49 26.52 17.02
CA TYR A 2 1.81 26.02 17.46
C TYR A 2 2.02 24.54 17.12
N ILE A 3 0.95 23.75 17.11
CA ILE A 3 1.01 22.30 16.93
C ILE A 3 1.18 21.93 15.45
N GLU A 4 0.33 22.45 14.55
CA GLU A 4 0.43 22.14 13.12
C GLU A 4 1.79 22.53 12.52
N PRO A 5 2.36 23.72 12.81
CA PRO A 5 3.71 24.06 12.37
C PRO A 5 4.79 23.10 12.89
N ALA A 6 4.71 22.70 14.15
CA ALA A 6 5.66 21.76 14.74
C ALA A 6 5.59 20.38 14.08
N ILE A 7 4.38 19.88 13.78
CA ILE A 7 4.18 18.60 13.10
C ILE A 7 4.76 18.66 11.68
N VAL A 8 4.44 19.72 10.93
CA VAL A 8 4.94 19.91 9.56
C VAL A 8 6.47 19.97 9.56
N HIS A 9 7.06 20.73 10.48
CA HIS A 9 8.51 20.82 10.62
C HIS A 9 9.12 19.46 10.97
N SER A 10 8.60 18.77 11.98
CA SER A 10 9.11 17.47 12.41
C SER A 10 9.10 16.44 11.27
N TRP A 11 8.01 16.39 10.50
CA TRP A 11 7.95 15.51 9.34
C TRP A 11 8.92 15.91 8.24
N LYS A 12 8.98 17.20 7.85
CA LYS A 12 9.92 17.65 6.81
C LYS A 12 11.37 17.36 7.19
N THR A 13 11.77 17.64 8.43
CA THR A 13 13.11 17.34 8.93
C THR A 13 13.42 15.84 8.90
N ALA A 14 12.47 14.99 9.33
CA ALA A 14 12.63 13.54 9.26
C ALA A 14 12.70 13.05 7.80
N GLN A 15 11.86 13.58 6.92
CA GLN A 15 11.84 13.27 5.50
C GLN A 15 13.15 13.67 4.83
N ASP A 16 13.67 14.87 5.13
CA ASP A 16 14.93 15.35 4.60
C ASP A 16 16.08 14.40 4.97
N GLY A 17 16.18 14.02 6.24
CA GLY A 17 17.19 13.06 6.70
C GLY A 17 17.06 11.69 6.02
N MET A 18 15.84 11.19 5.80
CA MET A 18 15.63 9.94 5.06
C MET A 18 16.03 10.06 3.59
N LEU A 19 15.67 11.15 2.92
CA LEU A 19 15.99 11.38 1.51
C LEU A 19 17.51 11.56 1.30
N ASP A 20 18.21 12.19 2.24
CA ASP A 20 19.67 12.34 2.21
C ASP A 20 20.39 10.99 2.40
N GLN A 21 19.82 10.07 3.18
CA GLN A 21 20.34 8.70 3.27
C GLN A 21 20.08 7.91 1.98
N LEU A 22 18.91 8.10 1.36
CA LEU A 22 18.55 7.41 0.13
C LEU A 22 19.34 7.88 -1.08
N CYS A 23 19.70 9.17 -1.17
CA CYS A 23 20.49 9.69 -2.29
C CYS A 23 21.91 9.10 -2.34
N GLN A 24 22.43 8.62 -1.20
CA GLN A 24 23.72 7.95 -1.11
C GLN A 24 23.68 6.47 -1.55
N ARG A 25 22.48 5.89 -1.70
CA ARG A 25 22.33 4.50 -2.14
C ARG A 25 22.36 4.41 -3.66
N GLN A 26 23.03 3.39 -4.19
CA GLN A 26 23.07 3.15 -5.64
C GLN A 26 21.68 2.94 -6.25
N LYS A 27 20.81 2.20 -5.54
CA LYS A 27 19.53 1.73 -6.05
C LYS A 27 18.52 1.62 -4.91
N VAL A 28 17.35 2.22 -5.09
CA VAL A 28 16.24 2.19 -4.14
C VAL A 28 15.05 1.46 -4.75
N ILE A 29 14.41 0.58 -3.98
CA ILE A 29 13.21 -0.16 -4.40
C ILE A 29 12.04 0.36 -3.57
N LEU A 30 11.03 0.89 -4.24
CA LEU A 30 9.91 1.58 -3.61
C LEU A 30 8.61 0.80 -3.72
N GLY A 31 7.73 1.01 -2.75
CA GLY A 31 6.34 0.58 -2.77
C GLY A 31 5.45 1.82 -2.76
N GLY A 32 4.37 1.80 -3.55
CA GLY A 32 3.44 2.92 -3.62
C GLY A 32 1.99 2.47 -3.61
N ASP A 33 1.15 3.13 -2.82
CA ASP A 33 -0.30 2.87 -2.74
C ASP A 33 -1.09 4.12 -2.34
N LEU A 34 -2.34 4.24 -2.82
CA LEU A 34 -3.27 5.31 -2.45
C LEU A 34 -4.33 4.81 -1.48
N ARG A 35 -4.51 5.55 -0.38
CA ARG A 35 -5.69 5.44 0.48
C ARG A 35 -6.65 6.62 0.27
N ALA A 36 -7.89 6.31 -0.11
CA ALA A 36 -8.99 7.27 -0.11
C ALA A 36 -9.67 7.43 1.27
N ASP A 37 -10.13 8.64 1.59
CA ASP A 37 -10.83 8.98 2.84
C ASP A 37 -12.24 8.41 2.94
N SER A 38 -12.93 8.20 1.82
CA SER A 38 -14.19 7.47 1.75
C SER A 38 -14.15 6.36 0.69
N PRO A 39 -15.02 5.34 0.79
CA PRO A 39 -15.20 4.35 -0.27
C PRO A 39 -15.89 4.95 -1.51
N GLY A 40 -15.54 4.46 -2.71
CA GLY A 40 -16.18 4.84 -3.98
C GLY A 40 -15.56 6.06 -4.65
N HIS A 41 -16.20 6.55 -5.71
CA HIS A 41 -15.66 7.64 -6.55
C HIS A 41 -15.88 9.06 -5.97
N CYS A 42 -16.42 9.17 -4.75
CA CYS A 42 -16.77 10.44 -4.12
C CYS A 42 -15.81 10.85 -2.99
N ALA A 43 -14.62 10.23 -2.93
CA ALA A 43 -13.59 10.58 -1.95
C ALA A 43 -13.14 12.04 -2.13
N LYS A 44 -13.08 12.78 -1.02
CA LYS A 44 -12.60 14.17 -1.00
C LYS A 44 -11.08 14.17 -1.02
N PHE A 45 -10.46 13.29 -0.26
CA PHE A 45 -9.02 13.19 -0.11
C PHE A 45 -8.48 11.80 -0.47
N GLY A 46 -7.33 11.78 -1.14
CA GLY A 46 -6.48 10.62 -1.31
C GLY A 46 -5.10 10.89 -0.72
N SER A 47 -4.62 10.01 0.13
CA SER A 47 -3.25 10.03 0.64
C SER A 47 -2.43 8.96 -0.08
N TYR A 48 -1.52 9.38 -0.95
CA TYR A 48 -0.57 8.50 -1.63
C TYR A 48 0.67 8.34 -0.76
N THR A 49 1.09 7.10 -0.54
CA THR A 49 2.20 6.79 0.36
C THR A 49 3.30 6.11 -0.44
N VAL A 50 4.55 6.54 -0.22
CA VAL A 50 5.73 5.87 -0.75
C VAL A 50 6.58 5.29 0.39
N MET A 51 6.92 4.02 0.27
CA MET A 51 7.74 3.27 1.23
C MET A 51 9.03 2.80 0.58
N ASP A 52 10.16 2.95 1.26
CA ASP A 52 11.36 2.16 0.96
C ASP A 52 11.13 0.73 1.42
N LEU A 53 10.99 -0.19 0.47
CA LEU A 53 10.66 -1.58 0.74
C LEU A 53 11.82 -2.35 1.37
N THR A 54 13.04 -1.82 1.28
CA THR A 54 14.22 -2.42 1.89
C THR A 54 14.14 -2.33 3.42
N ASN A 55 13.80 -1.13 3.91
CA ASN A 55 13.79 -0.81 5.34
C ASN A 55 12.38 -0.83 5.95
N ASN A 56 11.33 -0.95 5.13
CA ASN A 56 9.93 -0.81 5.52
C ASN A 56 9.62 0.56 6.16
N THR A 57 10.21 1.62 5.62
CA THR A 57 10.07 2.99 6.11
C THR A 57 9.25 3.82 5.13
N ILE A 58 8.29 4.60 5.62
CA ILE A 58 7.57 5.57 4.80
C ILE A 58 8.47 6.77 4.56
N ILE A 59 8.75 7.07 3.30
CA ILE A 59 9.70 8.13 2.91
C ILE A 59 8.99 9.35 2.32
N ASP A 60 7.77 9.16 1.83
CA ASP A 60 6.93 10.26 1.36
C ASP A 60 5.44 9.97 1.54
N LEU A 61 4.68 11.05 1.72
CA LEU A 61 3.23 11.04 1.81
C LEU A 61 2.66 12.29 1.14
N GLN A 62 1.81 12.08 0.14
CA GLN A 62 1.17 13.13 -0.65
C GLN A 62 -0.34 13.14 -0.40
N LEU A 63 -0.86 14.24 0.14
CA LEU A 63 -2.30 14.46 0.24
C LEU A 63 -2.80 15.16 -1.02
N VAL A 64 -3.78 14.56 -1.68
CA VAL A 64 -4.43 15.09 -2.89
C VAL A 64 -5.92 15.23 -2.63
N GLN A 65 -6.49 16.39 -2.93
CA GLN A 65 -7.91 16.65 -2.93
C GLN A 65 -8.49 16.41 -4.32
N SER A 66 -9.69 15.83 -4.40
CA SER A 66 -10.27 15.37 -5.65
C SER A 66 -10.46 16.47 -6.72
N ASN A 67 -10.79 17.70 -6.31
CA ASN A 67 -10.96 18.84 -7.21
C ASN A 67 -9.63 19.34 -7.80
N GLU A 68 -8.47 19.04 -7.20
CA GLU A 68 -7.16 19.34 -7.80
C GLU A 68 -6.94 18.59 -9.12
N VAL A 69 -7.60 17.44 -9.29
CA VAL A 69 -7.31 16.48 -10.36
C VAL A 69 -8.54 16.03 -11.13
N GLY A 70 -9.67 16.72 -10.96
CA GLY A 70 -10.92 16.40 -11.66
C GLY A 70 -11.61 15.11 -11.18
N GLY A 71 -11.30 14.62 -9.98
CA GLY A 71 -12.00 13.51 -9.34
C GLY A 71 -11.08 12.51 -8.63
N SER A 72 -11.67 11.72 -7.73
CA SER A 72 -10.94 10.75 -6.90
C SER A 72 -10.15 9.70 -7.71
N TYR A 73 -10.62 9.38 -8.91
CA TYR A 73 -9.98 8.43 -9.84
C TYR A 73 -8.58 8.87 -10.32
N HIS A 74 -8.25 10.16 -10.23
CA HIS A 74 -6.98 10.70 -10.69
C HIS A 74 -5.97 10.95 -9.57
N MET A 75 -6.38 10.85 -8.30
CA MET A 75 -5.55 11.18 -7.14
C MET A 75 -4.34 10.27 -6.98
N GLU A 76 -4.48 8.96 -7.29
CA GLU A 76 -3.37 8.00 -7.19
C GLU A 76 -2.21 8.38 -8.10
N LYS A 77 -2.52 8.69 -9.37
CA LYS A 77 -1.52 9.09 -10.36
C LYS A 77 -0.86 10.39 -9.97
N GLU A 78 -1.63 11.35 -9.48
CA GLU A 78 -1.09 12.64 -9.06
C GLU A 78 -0.18 12.50 -7.84
N GLY A 79 -0.60 11.74 -6.82
CA GLY A 79 0.23 11.46 -5.65
C GLY A 79 1.55 10.78 -6.01
N LEU A 80 1.51 9.78 -6.90
CA LEU A 80 2.73 9.14 -7.40
C LEU A 80 3.64 10.12 -8.13
N LYS A 81 3.08 10.97 -9.01
CA LYS A 81 3.85 11.98 -9.74
C LYS A 81 4.58 12.94 -8.81
N ARG A 82 3.87 13.48 -7.82
CA ARG A 82 4.45 14.39 -6.81
C ARG A 82 5.59 13.72 -6.04
N SER A 83 5.38 12.47 -5.64
CA SER A 83 6.39 11.69 -4.90
C SER A 83 7.64 11.43 -5.74
N LEU A 84 7.49 11.02 -7.00
CA LEU A 84 8.62 10.78 -7.90
C LEU A 84 9.39 12.06 -8.21
N ALA A 85 8.69 13.19 -8.41
CA ALA A 85 9.33 14.48 -8.62
C ALA A 85 10.15 14.93 -7.39
N LEU A 86 9.64 14.70 -6.17
CA LEU A 86 10.39 14.95 -4.94
C LEU A 86 11.66 14.11 -4.86
N LEU A 87 11.56 12.81 -5.14
CA LEU A 87 12.69 11.87 -5.10
C LEU A 87 13.76 12.25 -6.14
N GLU A 88 13.35 12.59 -7.35
CA GLU A 88 14.24 13.07 -8.42
C GLU A 88 14.94 14.37 -8.03
N ALA A 89 14.20 15.35 -7.50
CA ALA A 89 14.77 16.62 -7.03
C ALA A 89 15.78 16.45 -5.90
N ARG A 90 15.69 15.36 -5.14
CA ARG A 90 16.62 14.99 -4.06
C ARG A 90 17.72 14.02 -4.50
N GLY A 91 17.81 13.71 -5.80
CA GLY A 91 18.86 12.87 -6.36
C GLY A 91 18.73 11.38 -5.99
N VAL A 92 17.55 10.92 -5.58
CA VAL A 92 17.34 9.50 -5.24
C VAL A 92 17.27 8.66 -6.51
N THR A 93 18.16 7.68 -6.64
CA THR A 93 18.21 6.79 -7.80
C THR A 93 17.26 5.60 -7.61
N LEU A 94 16.12 5.65 -8.31
CA LEU A 94 15.10 4.59 -8.29
C LEU A 94 15.54 3.39 -9.16
N ASP A 95 15.54 2.20 -8.58
CA ASP A 95 15.70 0.94 -9.34
C ASP A 95 14.36 0.45 -9.89
N SER A 96 13.38 0.32 -9.00
CA SER A 96 12.05 -0.15 -9.35
C SER A 96 11.00 0.28 -8.32
N ILE A 97 9.75 0.29 -8.76
CA ILE A 97 8.58 0.57 -7.92
C ILE A 97 7.59 -0.60 -7.98
N VAL A 98 6.99 -0.91 -6.83
CA VAL A 98 5.95 -1.93 -6.67
C VAL A 98 4.64 -1.24 -6.35
N THR A 99 3.62 -1.41 -7.20
CA THR A 99 2.27 -0.88 -6.95
C THR A 99 1.19 -1.87 -7.35
N ASP A 100 -0.06 -1.47 -7.10
CA ASP A 100 -1.24 -2.15 -7.63
C ASP A 100 -1.33 -2.10 -9.15
N ARG A 101 -2.23 -2.92 -9.70
CA ARG A 101 -2.50 -3.02 -11.14
C ARG A 101 -3.41 -1.89 -11.65
N HIS A 102 -3.06 -0.64 -11.39
CA HIS A 102 -3.83 0.51 -11.88
C HIS A 102 -3.40 0.94 -13.30
N PRO A 103 -4.29 0.94 -14.32
CA PRO A 103 -3.90 1.19 -15.72
C PRO A 103 -3.23 2.55 -15.98
N GLN A 104 -3.66 3.61 -15.28
CA GLN A 104 -3.03 4.93 -15.44
C GLN A 104 -1.61 4.96 -14.89
N ILE A 105 -1.35 4.25 -13.79
CA ILE A 105 -0.02 4.13 -13.17
C ILE A 105 0.90 3.34 -14.09
N GLN A 106 0.42 2.23 -14.64
CA GLN A 106 1.16 1.42 -15.61
C GLN A 106 1.53 2.20 -16.87
N LYS A 107 0.62 3.06 -17.37
CA LYS A 107 0.91 3.93 -18.52
C LYS A 107 1.98 4.95 -18.16
N PHE A 108 1.80 5.68 -17.06
CA PHE A 108 2.71 6.72 -16.61
C PHE A 108 4.14 6.20 -16.36
N LEU A 109 4.28 5.12 -15.59
CA LEU A 109 5.60 4.55 -15.29
C LEU A 109 6.33 4.01 -16.53
N ARG A 110 5.58 3.47 -17.50
CA ARG A 110 6.14 3.03 -18.78
C ARG A 110 6.65 4.21 -19.61
N GLU A 111 5.90 5.30 -19.67
CA GLU A 111 6.31 6.53 -20.38
C GLU A 111 7.53 7.19 -19.72
N ALA A 112 7.66 7.08 -18.40
CA ALA A 112 8.81 7.53 -17.63
C ALA A 112 10.01 6.56 -17.66
N ASN A 113 9.91 5.42 -18.36
CA ASN A 113 10.92 4.36 -18.39
C ASN A 113 11.34 3.85 -16.99
N ILE A 114 10.40 3.80 -16.05
CA ILE A 114 10.63 3.30 -14.69
C ILE A 114 10.25 1.81 -14.62
N THR A 115 11.15 0.99 -14.07
CA THR A 115 10.89 -0.44 -13.82
C THR A 115 9.75 -0.59 -12.82
N HIS A 116 8.67 -1.24 -13.24
CA HIS A 116 7.46 -1.39 -12.44
C HIS A 116 7.11 -2.87 -12.27
N TYR A 117 7.00 -3.28 -11.01
CA TYR A 117 6.53 -4.59 -10.58
C TYR A 117 5.16 -4.53 -9.90
N TYR A 118 4.44 -5.65 -9.90
CA TYR A 118 3.15 -5.79 -9.23
C TYR A 118 3.30 -6.51 -7.90
N ASP A 119 2.49 -6.09 -6.92
CA ASP A 119 2.30 -6.84 -5.69
C ASP A 119 1.64 -8.21 -5.98
N VAL A 120 2.23 -9.26 -5.42
CA VAL A 120 1.80 -10.65 -5.61
C VAL A 120 0.42 -10.90 -4.99
N TRP A 121 0.07 -10.18 -3.92
CA TRP A 121 -1.20 -10.32 -3.22
C TRP A 121 -2.42 -10.12 -4.14
N HIS A 122 -2.33 -9.24 -5.13
CA HIS A 122 -3.43 -9.01 -6.08
C HIS A 122 -3.69 -10.21 -6.98
N MET A 123 -2.67 -11.03 -7.26
CA MET A 123 -2.82 -12.25 -8.05
C MET A 123 -3.40 -13.41 -7.25
N GLU A 124 -3.10 -13.45 -5.96
CA GLU A 124 -3.67 -14.40 -5.02
C GLU A 124 -5.21 -14.34 -5.00
N LYS A 125 -5.80 -13.14 -5.03
CA LYS A 125 -7.28 -12.96 -5.02
C LYS A 125 -7.97 -13.48 -6.28
N GLU A 126 -7.34 -13.36 -7.45
CA GLU A 126 -7.93 -13.86 -8.70
C GLU A 126 -8.04 -15.38 -8.74
N CYS A 127 -7.19 -16.07 -7.97
CA CYS A 127 -7.14 -17.53 -7.90
C CYS A 127 -8.14 -18.13 -6.89
N GLU A 128 -8.87 -17.33 -6.10
CA GLU A 128 -9.78 -17.81 -5.04
C GLU A 128 -10.87 -18.77 -5.53
N LYS A 129 -11.21 -18.71 -6.83
CA LYS A 129 -12.17 -19.61 -7.47
C LYS A 129 -11.76 -21.09 -7.44
N LEU A 130 -10.51 -21.40 -7.07
CA LEU A 130 -9.90 -22.73 -7.16
C LEU A 130 -9.82 -23.51 -5.83
N LYS A 131 -10.61 -23.11 -4.82
CA LYS A 131 -10.81 -23.70 -3.47
C LYS A 131 -9.84 -24.81 -3.01
N LYS A 132 -9.90 -26.03 -3.57
CA LYS A 132 -9.09 -27.19 -3.12
C LYS A 132 -7.57 -26.97 -3.29
N TRP A 133 -7.14 -26.35 -4.39
CA TRP A 133 -5.71 -26.16 -4.71
C TRP A 133 -5.18 -24.78 -4.29
N LEU A 134 -6.07 -23.90 -3.85
CA LEU A 134 -5.75 -22.51 -3.55
C LEU A 134 -4.53 -22.32 -2.63
N PRO A 135 -4.34 -23.08 -1.52
CA PRO A 135 -3.14 -22.92 -0.68
C PRO A 135 -1.83 -23.23 -1.42
N SER A 136 -1.83 -24.24 -2.30
CA SER A 136 -0.65 -24.61 -3.09
C SER A 136 -0.37 -23.56 -4.17
N ILE A 137 -1.41 -23.07 -4.85
CA ILE A 137 -1.29 -22.02 -5.87
C ILE A 137 -0.72 -20.73 -5.27
N LYS A 138 -1.21 -20.34 -4.07
CA LYS A 138 -0.69 -19.18 -3.32
C LYS A 138 0.81 -19.34 -3.05
N LYS A 139 1.23 -20.46 -2.46
CA LYS A 139 2.66 -20.70 -2.20
C LYS A 139 3.49 -20.69 -3.49
N HIS A 140 2.96 -21.29 -4.56
CA HIS A 140 3.62 -21.34 -5.85
C HIS A 140 3.84 -19.96 -6.45
N ILE A 141 2.85 -19.06 -6.41
CA ILE A 141 3.01 -17.72 -7.00
C ILE A 141 4.03 -16.85 -6.24
N TYR A 142 4.06 -16.92 -4.91
CA TYR A 142 5.10 -16.25 -4.12
C TYR A 142 6.48 -16.83 -4.41
N TRP A 143 6.61 -18.15 -4.49
CA TRP A 143 7.86 -18.81 -4.85
C TRP A 143 8.32 -18.45 -6.28
N THR A 144 7.41 -18.43 -7.23
CA THR A 144 7.65 -18.00 -8.61
C THR A 144 8.17 -16.58 -8.65
N ALA A 145 7.54 -15.65 -7.93
CA ALA A 145 7.98 -14.27 -7.87
C ALA A 145 9.39 -14.17 -7.26
N ALA A 146 9.60 -14.76 -6.08
CA ALA A 146 10.82 -14.64 -5.29
C ALA A 146 12.06 -15.32 -5.89
N THR A 147 11.88 -16.40 -6.64
CA THR A 147 13.00 -17.19 -7.16
C THR A 147 13.33 -16.91 -8.62
N SER A 148 12.59 -16.03 -9.29
CA SER A 148 12.81 -15.72 -10.70
C SER A 148 13.51 -14.39 -10.89
N THR A 149 14.41 -14.37 -11.85
CA THR A 149 15.19 -13.18 -12.24
C THR A 149 14.55 -12.42 -13.40
N SER A 150 13.77 -13.11 -14.24
CA SER A 150 13.18 -12.53 -15.45
C SER A 150 11.66 -12.74 -15.55
N GLY A 151 10.99 -11.89 -16.32
CA GLY A 151 9.57 -12.05 -16.62
C GLY A 151 9.23 -13.38 -17.30
N PRO A 152 9.97 -13.82 -18.35
CA PRO A 152 9.78 -15.13 -18.97
C PRO A 152 9.93 -16.29 -17.99
N GLU A 153 10.92 -16.24 -17.08
CA GLU A 153 11.11 -17.28 -16.06
C GLU A 153 9.92 -17.34 -15.08
N ARG A 154 9.37 -16.18 -14.67
CA ARG A 154 8.15 -16.14 -13.84
C ARG A 154 6.98 -16.79 -14.56
N VAL A 155 6.82 -16.52 -15.85
CA VAL A 155 5.76 -17.11 -16.67
C VAL A 155 5.94 -18.63 -16.78
N ALA A 156 7.15 -19.11 -17.09
CA ALA A 156 7.47 -20.53 -17.21
C ALA A 156 7.24 -21.30 -15.90
N LYS A 157 7.71 -20.75 -14.76
CA LYS A 157 7.44 -21.33 -13.43
C LYS A 157 5.96 -21.28 -13.07
N TRP A 158 5.22 -20.25 -13.47
CA TRP A 158 3.78 -20.18 -13.22
C TRP A 158 2.99 -21.22 -14.02
N THR A 159 3.28 -21.35 -15.31
CA THR A 159 2.57 -22.31 -16.19
C THR A 159 2.92 -23.75 -15.84
N SER A 160 4.13 -24.02 -15.32
CA SER A 160 4.52 -25.35 -14.84
C SER A 160 3.63 -25.91 -13.74
N LEU A 161 2.87 -25.06 -13.03
CA LEU A 161 1.85 -25.47 -12.08
C LEU A 161 0.81 -26.42 -12.72
N LEU A 162 0.50 -26.27 -14.01
CA LEU A 162 -0.41 -27.17 -14.74
C LEU A 162 0.15 -28.58 -14.86
N ASN A 163 1.46 -28.73 -14.99
CA ASN A 163 2.11 -30.04 -14.96
C ASN A 163 2.19 -30.55 -13.51
N HIS A 164 2.53 -29.68 -12.56
CA HIS A 164 2.68 -30.05 -11.16
C HIS A 164 1.39 -30.57 -10.53
N VAL A 165 0.22 -29.99 -10.84
CA VAL A 165 -1.08 -30.52 -10.34
C VAL A 165 -1.43 -31.90 -10.88
N GLN A 166 -0.72 -32.38 -11.91
CA GLN A 166 -0.85 -33.70 -12.53
C GLN A 166 0.28 -34.66 -12.11
N ASP A 167 1.15 -34.26 -11.18
CA ASP A 167 2.37 -34.98 -10.79
C ASP A 167 3.43 -35.09 -11.92
N ILE A 168 3.41 -34.16 -12.86
CA ILE A 168 4.39 -34.05 -13.95
C ILE A 168 5.43 -32.99 -13.56
N HIS A 169 6.68 -33.41 -13.41
CA HIS A 169 7.78 -32.57 -12.90
C HIS A 169 8.83 -32.20 -13.96
N SER A 170 8.69 -32.71 -15.17
CA SER A 170 9.49 -32.33 -16.36
C SER A 170 8.61 -31.51 -17.30
N HIS A 171 9.18 -30.51 -17.95
CA HIS A 171 8.46 -29.51 -18.72
C HIS A 171 9.14 -29.25 -20.05
N ASP A 172 8.35 -29.00 -21.09
CA ASP A 172 8.86 -28.68 -22.43
C ASP A 172 9.43 -27.26 -22.53
N ASP A 173 9.19 -26.41 -21.51
CA ASP A 173 9.68 -25.03 -21.48
C ASP A 173 11.20 -25.01 -21.15
N PRO A 174 12.06 -24.55 -22.07
CA PRO A 174 13.51 -24.57 -21.86
C PRO A 174 13.98 -23.59 -20.77
N VAL A 175 13.16 -22.60 -20.41
CA VAL A 175 13.46 -21.63 -19.34
C VAL A 175 13.26 -22.27 -17.97
N PHE A 176 12.35 -23.25 -17.86
CA PHE A 176 12.09 -24.00 -16.64
C PHE A 176 11.78 -25.48 -16.96
N PRO A 177 12.80 -26.29 -17.31
CA PRO A 177 12.59 -27.64 -17.83
C PRO A 177 12.23 -28.68 -16.76
N GLN A 178 12.47 -28.40 -15.47
CA GLN A 178 12.20 -29.34 -14.39
C GLN A 178 11.93 -28.63 -13.05
N CYS A 179 11.09 -29.22 -12.19
CA CYS A 179 10.85 -28.75 -10.84
C CYS A 179 12.11 -28.76 -9.94
N LEU A 180 12.26 -27.72 -9.09
CA LEU A 180 13.44 -27.53 -8.21
C LEU A 180 13.27 -28.18 -6.83
N HIS A 181 12.68 -29.37 -6.78
CA HIS A 181 12.56 -30.13 -5.55
C HIS A 181 12.68 -31.63 -5.80
N PRO A 182 13.05 -32.42 -4.78
CA PRO A 182 13.03 -33.87 -4.87
C PRO A 182 11.63 -34.40 -5.24
N LEU A 183 11.58 -35.47 -6.03
CA LEU A 183 10.33 -36.14 -6.36
C LEU A 183 9.73 -36.76 -5.09
N ARG A 184 8.50 -36.37 -4.77
CA ARG A 184 7.74 -36.95 -3.65
C ARG A 184 6.78 -37.99 -4.19
N ILE A 185 7.03 -39.26 -3.90
CA ILE A 185 6.15 -40.36 -4.30
C ILE A 185 4.90 -40.34 -3.42
N SER A 186 3.76 -39.89 -3.96
CA SER A 186 2.45 -40.05 -3.30
C SER A 186 1.89 -41.44 -3.58
N ARG A 187 1.53 -42.18 -2.53
CA ARG A 187 0.79 -43.45 -2.66
C ARG A 187 -0.67 -43.23 -3.08
N ASP A 188 -1.20 -42.03 -2.85
CA ASP A 188 -2.56 -41.65 -3.21
C ASP A 188 -2.54 -40.83 -4.50
N LYS A 189 -2.89 -41.50 -5.61
CA LYS A 189 -2.98 -40.90 -6.94
C LYS A 189 -4.25 -40.06 -7.14
N SER A 190 -5.26 -40.21 -6.26
CA SER A 190 -6.53 -39.45 -6.35
C SER A 190 -6.36 -37.96 -6.01
N LYS A 191 -5.19 -37.58 -5.48
CA LYS A 191 -4.84 -36.19 -5.15
C LYS A 191 -4.60 -35.33 -6.40
N TRP A 192 -4.12 -35.94 -7.47
CA TRP A 192 -3.70 -35.24 -8.69
C TRP A 192 -4.89 -34.98 -9.62
N LEU A 193 -4.81 -33.91 -10.39
CA LEU A 193 -5.77 -33.63 -11.46
C LEU A 193 -5.37 -34.40 -12.71
N THR A 194 -6.36 -34.73 -13.54
CA THR A 194 -6.15 -35.31 -14.86
C THR A 194 -6.45 -34.25 -15.93
N ALA A 195 -5.59 -34.15 -16.93
CA ALA A 195 -5.83 -33.33 -18.13
C ALA A 195 -7.21 -33.61 -18.73
N GLY A 196 -7.82 -32.57 -19.31
CA GLY A 196 -9.14 -32.67 -19.96
C GLY A 196 -10.34 -32.77 -19.00
N THR A 197 -10.12 -32.92 -17.68
CA THR A 197 -11.24 -32.87 -16.72
C THR A 197 -11.79 -31.45 -16.57
N PRO A 198 -13.09 -31.24 -16.27
CA PRO A 198 -13.65 -29.91 -16.04
C PRO A 198 -12.97 -29.11 -14.91
N ALA A 199 -12.36 -29.80 -13.95
CA ALA A 199 -11.56 -29.16 -12.90
C ALA A 199 -10.23 -28.62 -13.46
N PHE A 200 -9.52 -29.43 -14.24
CA PHE A 200 -8.27 -29.03 -14.89
C PHE A 200 -8.48 -27.91 -15.90
N SER A 201 -9.46 -28.03 -16.81
CA SER A 201 -9.70 -27.00 -17.83
C SER A 201 -10.10 -25.65 -17.25
N ARG A 202 -10.79 -25.63 -16.08
CA ARG A 202 -11.05 -24.38 -15.36
C ARG A 202 -9.79 -23.75 -14.78
N LEU A 203 -8.90 -24.57 -14.23
CA LEU A 203 -7.59 -24.13 -13.74
C LEU A 203 -6.74 -23.60 -14.89
N GLU A 204 -6.58 -24.37 -15.95
CA GLU A 204 -5.85 -24.01 -17.17
C GLU A 204 -6.32 -22.67 -17.75
N LYS A 205 -7.64 -22.48 -17.90
CA LYS A 205 -8.21 -21.22 -18.40
C LYS A 205 -7.85 -20.01 -17.52
N VAL A 206 -7.74 -20.20 -16.21
CA VAL A 206 -7.36 -19.13 -15.28
C VAL A 206 -5.85 -18.87 -15.35
N LEU A 207 -5.03 -19.92 -15.27
CA LEU A 207 -3.56 -19.79 -15.22
C LEU A 207 -2.97 -19.29 -16.55
N THR A 208 -3.55 -19.69 -17.69
CA THR A 208 -3.04 -19.35 -19.03
C THR A 208 -3.70 -18.10 -19.65
N ASN A 209 -4.55 -17.41 -18.88
CA ASN A 209 -5.16 -16.17 -19.36
C ASN A 209 -4.07 -15.16 -19.76
N LYS A 210 -4.14 -14.61 -20.98
CA LYS A 210 -3.12 -13.69 -21.52
C LYS A 210 -2.83 -12.49 -20.59
N ARG A 211 -3.86 -11.96 -19.90
CA ARG A 211 -3.68 -10.86 -18.93
C ARG A 211 -2.94 -11.35 -17.70
N VAL A 212 -3.32 -12.51 -17.16
CA VAL A 212 -2.64 -13.14 -16.01
C VAL A 212 -1.17 -13.41 -16.33
N LEU A 213 -0.85 -14.01 -17.47
CA LEU A 213 0.54 -14.28 -17.85
C LEU A 213 1.38 -13.00 -17.97
N LYS A 214 0.80 -11.93 -18.53
CA LYS A 214 1.45 -10.61 -18.60
C LYS A 214 1.71 -10.04 -17.22
N ASP A 215 0.77 -10.19 -16.29
CA ASP A 215 0.89 -9.70 -14.92
C ASP A 215 1.90 -10.53 -14.10
N VAL A 216 1.90 -11.86 -14.28
CA VAL A 216 2.87 -12.79 -13.68
C VAL A 216 4.30 -12.43 -14.04
N GLY A 217 4.54 -12.07 -15.32
CA GLY A 217 5.85 -11.62 -15.78
C GLY A 217 6.37 -10.37 -15.06
N LYS A 218 5.48 -9.61 -14.41
CA LYS A 218 5.79 -8.38 -13.68
C LYS A 218 5.72 -8.53 -12.15
N LEU A 219 5.60 -9.72 -11.60
CA LEU A 219 5.55 -9.87 -10.14
C LEU A 219 6.86 -9.43 -9.48
N SER A 220 6.74 -8.70 -8.38
CA SER A 220 7.87 -8.24 -7.60
C SER A 220 8.69 -9.41 -7.04
N PRO A 221 9.99 -9.53 -7.35
CA PRO A 221 10.83 -10.59 -6.83
C PRO A 221 11.30 -10.40 -5.39
N HIS A 222 11.40 -9.15 -4.94
CA HIS A 222 12.16 -8.85 -3.74
C HIS A 222 11.28 -8.46 -2.55
N TYR A 223 10.20 -7.71 -2.82
CA TYR A 223 9.45 -7.07 -1.74
C TYR A 223 7.95 -7.02 -2.04
N GLN A 224 7.17 -7.13 -0.96
CA GLN A 224 5.71 -7.05 -0.99
C GLN A 224 5.26 -5.78 -0.25
N THR A 225 4.09 -5.26 -0.60
CA THR A 225 3.55 -4.01 -0.03
C THR A 225 2.68 -4.24 1.21
N SER A 226 2.71 -5.43 1.83
CA SER A 226 1.94 -5.73 3.06
C SER A 226 2.22 -4.76 4.23
N SER A 227 3.43 -4.19 4.29
CA SER A 227 3.78 -3.14 5.26
C SER A 227 3.02 -1.83 4.99
N LEU A 228 2.72 -1.50 3.72
CA LEU A 228 1.86 -0.36 3.36
C LEU A 228 0.41 -0.60 3.80
N GLU A 229 -0.14 -1.81 3.64
CA GLU A 229 -1.47 -2.15 4.19
C GLU A 229 -1.51 -1.99 5.72
N SER A 230 -0.41 -2.36 6.40
CA SER A 230 -0.26 -2.18 7.84
C SER A 230 -0.21 -0.69 8.21
N PHE A 231 0.48 0.13 7.43
CA PHE A 231 0.49 1.58 7.60
C PHE A 231 -0.89 2.21 7.38
N HIS A 232 -1.64 1.79 6.37
CA HIS A 232 -3.01 2.23 6.14
C HIS A 232 -3.94 1.93 7.33
N SER A 233 -3.67 0.84 8.05
CA SER A 233 -4.36 0.52 9.30
C SER A 233 -3.97 1.46 10.45
N VAL A 234 -2.73 1.94 10.49
CA VAL A 234 -2.28 2.98 11.44
C VAL A 234 -2.97 4.31 11.13
N ILE A 235 -3.05 4.73 9.87
CA ILE A 235 -3.76 5.95 9.47
C ILE A 235 -5.17 5.98 10.04
N LEU A 236 -5.90 4.86 10.06
CA LEU A 236 -7.27 4.83 10.59
C LEU A 236 -7.38 5.24 12.07
N ARG A 237 -6.31 5.12 12.86
CA ARG A 237 -6.27 5.58 14.25
C ARG A 237 -6.09 7.10 14.36
N PHE A 238 -5.36 7.69 13.42
CA PHE A 238 -5.06 9.13 13.40
C PHE A 238 -6.08 9.94 12.59
N ALA A 239 -6.61 9.38 11.51
CA ALA A 239 -7.56 9.98 10.58
C ALA A 239 -8.66 8.96 10.23
N PRO A 240 -9.60 8.71 11.15
CA PRO A 240 -10.70 7.77 10.92
C PRO A 240 -11.65 8.30 9.84
N LYS A 241 -12.21 7.38 9.03
CA LYS A 241 -13.03 7.72 7.85
C LYS A 241 -14.39 8.37 8.17
N ASN A 242 -14.85 8.27 9.41
CA ASN A 242 -16.13 8.83 9.87
C ASN A 242 -16.01 10.25 10.43
N VAL A 243 -14.81 10.85 10.41
CA VAL A 243 -14.58 12.23 10.86
C VAL A 243 -14.09 13.06 9.69
N VAL A 244 -14.67 14.24 9.53
CA VAL A 244 -14.26 15.20 8.49
C VAL A 244 -13.17 16.10 9.05
N PHE A 245 -12.07 16.23 8.30
CA PHE A 245 -10.96 17.11 8.65
C PHE A 245 -10.76 18.19 7.57
N PRO A 246 -10.34 19.41 7.94
CA PRO A 246 -9.80 20.36 6.98
C PRO A 246 -8.49 19.83 6.38
N PHE A 247 -8.06 20.38 5.23
CA PHE A 247 -6.88 19.91 4.51
C PHE A 247 -5.64 19.81 5.41
N LEU A 248 -5.28 20.90 6.09
CA LEU A 248 -4.10 20.95 6.97
C LEU A 248 -4.23 19.97 8.15
N GLY A 249 -5.43 19.84 8.71
CA GLY A 249 -5.70 18.90 9.80
C GLY A 249 -5.56 17.43 9.37
N MET A 250 -6.02 17.10 8.16
CA MET A 250 -5.81 15.78 7.56
C MET A 250 -4.32 15.52 7.35
N LEU A 251 -3.61 16.48 6.74
CA LEU A 251 -2.18 16.37 6.46
C LEU A 251 -1.35 16.14 7.73
N CYS A 252 -1.57 16.94 8.78
CA CYS A 252 -0.84 16.80 10.05
C CYS A 252 -1.10 15.44 10.72
N ARG A 253 -2.34 14.92 10.66
CA ARG A 253 -2.67 13.59 11.18
C ARG A 253 -1.97 12.48 10.41
N LEU A 254 -1.84 12.63 9.10
CA LEU A 254 -1.09 11.70 8.26
C LEU A 254 0.40 11.74 8.58
N TYR A 255 1.00 12.92 8.77
CA TYR A 255 2.39 13.06 9.22
C TYR A 255 2.64 12.42 10.59
N LEU A 256 1.74 12.63 11.57
CA LEU A 256 1.81 11.94 12.86
C LEU A 256 1.72 10.42 12.71
N ALA A 257 0.86 9.92 11.83
CA ALA A 257 0.75 8.50 11.55
C ALA A 257 2.05 7.95 10.95
N VAL A 258 2.72 8.71 10.06
CA VAL A 258 4.01 8.33 9.49
C VAL A 258 5.09 8.29 10.55
N LEU A 259 5.24 9.35 11.35
CA LEU A 259 6.23 9.41 12.44
C LEU A 259 6.06 8.22 13.39
N HIS A 260 4.82 7.96 13.81
CA HIS A 260 4.49 6.80 14.64
C HIS A 260 4.86 5.47 13.96
N PHE A 261 4.50 5.29 12.69
CA PHE A 261 4.77 4.06 11.97
C PHE A 261 6.27 3.82 11.78
N ASN A 262 7.02 4.84 11.34
CA ASN A 262 8.45 4.73 11.09
C ASN A 262 9.24 4.40 12.37
N GLU A 263 8.86 4.98 13.51
CA GLU A 263 9.44 4.64 14.81
C GLU A 263 9.15 3.17 15.20
N ASN A 264 7.96 2.67 14.85
CA ASN A 264 7.45 1.39 15.36
C ASN A 264 7.46 0.22 14.35
N ALA A 265 7.87 0.44 13.10
CA ALA A 265 7.86 -0.56 12.03
C ALA A 265 8.87 -1.67 12.30
N GLY A 266 10.10 -1.29 12.69
CA GLY A 266 11.25 -2.17 12.92
C GLY A 266 11.33 -2.80 14.32
N ARG A 267 10.27 -2.73 15.14
CA ARG A 267 10.31 -3.26 16.51
C ARG A 267 10.72 -4.74 16.54
N PRO A 268 11.68 -5.12 17.40
CA PRO A 268 12.10 -6.51 17.54
C PRO A 268 10.96 -7.38 18.09
N GLN A 269 11.11 -8.69 17.94
CA GLN A 269 10.23 -9.64 18.62
C GLN A 269 10.43 -9.53 20.13
N ALA A 270 9.33 -9.46 20.88
CA ALA A 270 9.34 -9.46 22.34
C ALA A 270 9.86 -10.82 22.84
N THR A 271 10.59 -10.79 23.95
CA THR A 271 11.11 -11.98 24.61
C THR A 271 10.53 -12.10 26.02
N SER A 272 10.46 -13.33 26.55
CA SER A 272 10.17 -13.58 27.95
C SER A 272 11.33 -13.11 28.83
N SER A 273 11.15 -13.11 30.16
CA SER A 273 12.24 -12.88 31.12
C SER A 273 13.41 -13.87 30.98
N ALA A 274 13.16 -15.04 30.39
CA ALA A 274 14.18 -16.05 30.08
C ALA A 274 14.83 -15.88 28.69
N GLY A 275 14.47 -14.83 27.93
CA GLY A 275 15.00 -14.56 26.59
C GLY A 275 14.30 -15.32 25.46
N GLU A 276 13.21 -16.04 25.74
CA GLU A 276 12.50 -16.82 24.72
C GLU A 276 11.58 -15.95 23.85
N PRO A 277 11.59 -16.10 22.51
CA PRO A 277 10.73 -15.30 21.63
C PRO A 277 9.23 -15.55 21.88
N LEU A 278 8.47 -14.47 22.08
CA LEU A 278 7.04 -14.55 22.36
C LEU A 278 6.21 -14.64 21.07
N PHE A 279 5.21 -15.53 21.09
CA PHE A 279 4.25 -15.70 20.00
C PHE A 279 2.83 -15.58 20.54
N LYS A 280 1.94 -15.00 19.74
CA LYS A 280 0.50 -15.05 19.97
C LYS A 280 -0.18 -15.96 18.97
N VAL A 281 -1.19 -16.70 19.43
CA VAL A 281 -2.02 -17.51 18.55
C VAL A 281 -3.13 -16.63 17.98
N ASN A 282 -3.21 -16.56 16.66
CA ASN A 282 -4.24 -15.82 15.95
C ASN A 282 -5.26 -16.78 15.34
N PHE A 283 -6.55 -16.47 15.53
CA PHE A 283 -7.69 -17.25 15.02
C PHE A 283 -8.50 -16.43 14.02
N PRO A 284 -8.00 -16.23 12.79
CA PRO A 284 -8.72 -15.47 11.79
C PRO A 284 -10.01 -16.19 11.35
N LYS A 285 -11.14 -15.49 11.42
CA LYS A 285 -12.48 -16.00 11.05
C LYS A 285 -12.51 -16.69 9.68
N TYR A 286 -11.80 -16.15 8.69
CA TYR A 286 -11.79 -16.69 7.32
C TYR A 286 -11.11 -18.07 7.20
N LYS A 287 -10.28 -18.47 8.18
CA LYS A 287 -9.61 -19.77 8.21
C LYS A 287 -10.42 -20.87 8.91
N LYS A 288 -11.67 -20.59 9.31
CA LYS A 288 -12.64 -21.59 9.81
C LYS A 288 -12.07 -22.57 10.86
N GLY A 289 -11.32 -22.05 11.83
CA GLY A 289 -10.79 -22.85 12.95
C GLY A 289 -9.29 -23.15 12.86
N GLU A 290 -8.61 -22.92 11.72
CA GLU A 290 -7.16 -23.03 11.69
C GLU A 290 -6.51 -21.84 12.43
N CYS A 291 -5.50 -22.15 13.25
CA CYS A 291 -4.72 -21.17 13.98
C CYS A 291 -3.39 -20.87 13.29
N THR A 292 -2.86 -19.67 13.53
CA THR A 292 -1.51 -19.30 13.12
C THR A 292 -0.78 -18.63 14.27
N ALA A 293 0.45 -19.07 14.56
CA ALA A 293 1.34 -18.32 15.44
C ALA A 293 1.81 -17.04 14.73
N LYS A 294 1.84 -15.93 15.47
CA LYS A 294 2.43 -14.66 15.03
C LYS A 294 3.42 -14.15 16.07
N PRO A 295 4.61 -13.69 15.68
CA PRO A 295 5.53 -13.01 16.59
C PRO A 295 4.84 -11.85 17.31
N VAL A 296 5.05 -11.74 18.61
CA VAL A 296 4.68 -10.56 19.39
C VAL A 296 5.83 -9.57 19.27
N LYS A 297 5.57 -8.34 18.82
CA LYS A 297 6.59 -7.28 18.80
C LYS A 297 6.74 -6.68 20.20
N ALA A 298 7.94 -6.23 20.55
CA ALA A 298 8.19 -5.44 21.76
C ALA A 298 7.23 -4.23 21.83
N GLU A 299 6.95 -3.69 23.02
CA GLU A 299 6.01 -2.57 23.17
C GLU A 299 6.35 -1.36 22.27
N PRO A 300 5.34 -0.63 21.77
CA PRO A 300 5.59 0.54 20.95
C PRO A 300 6.20 1.68 21.77
N THR A 301 7.03 2.48 21.11
CA THR A 301 7.57 3.72 21.67
C THR A 301 6.83 4.92 21.10
N PHE A 302 6.95 6.05 21.81
CA PHE A 302 6.33 7.32 21.44
C PHE A 302 7.32 8.49 21.51
N GLN A 303 8.60 8.23 21.24
CA GLN A 303 9.65 9.23 21.32
C GLN A 303 9.40 10.41 20.37
N TYR A 304 8.80 10.15 19.20
CA TYR A 304 8.36 11.19 18.28
C TYR A 304 7.37 12.18 18.91
N VAL A 305 6.60 11.76 19.93
CA VAL A 305 5.69 12.64 20.68
C VAL A 305 6.49 13.51 21.64
N ASP A 306 7.43 12.93 22.37
CA ASP A 306 8.28 13.68 23.31
C ASP A 306 9.10 14.74 22.56
N ASN A 307 9.76 14.35 21.46
CA ASN A 307 10.49 15.28 20.60
C ASN A 307 9.60 16.38 20.03
N LEU A 308 8.35 16.05 19.68
CA LEU A 308 7.39 17.04 19.18
C LEU A 308 6.96 18.02 20.27
N LEU A 309 6.71 17.53 21.50
CA LEU A 309 6.37 18.39 22.63
C LEU A 309 7.53 19.32 22.98
N ASP A 310 8.76 18.80 23.00
CA ASP A 310 9.97 19.59 23.22
C ASP A 310 10.11 20.69 22.16
N LEU A 311 9.97 20.34 20.87
CA LEU A 311 9.98 21.30 19.77
C LEU A 311 8.90 22.38 19.95
N ILE A 312 7.68 21.99 20.34
CA ILE A 312 6.57 22.92 20.55
C ILE A 312 6.91 23.92 21.66
N PHE A 313 7.33 23.46 22.84
CA PHE A 313 7.49 24.32 24.01
C PHE A 313 8.80 25.11 24.00
N HIS A 314 9.88 24.53 23.49
CA HIS A 314 11.22 25.13 23.55
C HIS A 314 11.58 25.95 22.31
N GLU A 315 10.97 25.69 21.15
CA GLU A 315 11.29 26.41 19.92
C GLU A 315 10.08 27.13 19.32
N VAL A 316 9.02 26.40 18.96
CA VAL A 316 7.88 26.96 18.22
C VAL A 316 7.11 27.97 19.06
N PHE A 317 6.97 27.73 20.37
CA PHE A 317 6.33 28.67 21.28
C PHE A 317 7.15 29.95 21.46
N GLN A 318 8.48 29.84 21.47
CA GLN A 318 9.38 30.97 21.62
C GLN A 318 9.40 31.86 20.37
N ASN A 319 9.44 31.24 19.19
CA ASN A 319 9.43 31.96 17.91
C ASN A 319 8.63 31.18 16.85
N PRO A 320 7.30 31.37 16.76
CA PRO A 320 6.45 30.60 15.85
C PRO A 320 6.61 30.99 14.38
N ALA A 321 7.13 32.18 14.07
CA ALA A 321 7.07 32.75 12.73
C ALA A 321 7.74 31.88 11.65
N PRO A 322 8.96 31.33 11.85
CA PRO A 322 9.60 30.46 10.85
C PRO A 322 8.78 29.21 10.55
N TYR A 323 8.24 28.56 11.58
CA TYR A 323 7.44 27.34 11.45
C TYR A 323 6.09 27.62 10.78
N VAL A 324 5.42 28.72 11.14
CA VAL A 324 4.16 29.14 10.50
C VAL A 324 4.39 29.47 9.02
N ASN A 325 5.49 30.14 8.68
CA ASN A 325 5.84 30.44 7.29
C ASN A 325 6.02 29.15 6.45
N GLU A 326 6.57 28.08 7.04
CA GLU A 326 6.65 26.78 6.36
C GLU A 326 5.28 26.15 6.08
N VAL A 327 4.31 26.35 6.97
CA VAL A 327 2.93 25.89 6.76
C VAL A 327 2.26 26.70 5.64
N LEU A 328 2.50 28.02 5.59
CA LEU A 328 1.93 28.90 4.55
C LEU A 328 2.42 28.58 3.14
N LYS A 329 3.57 27.90 3.00
CA LYS A 329 4.09 27.41 1.72
C LYS A 329 3.33 26.18 1.20
N ILE A 330 2.51 25.53 2.03
CA ILE A 330 1.74 24.35 1.62
C ILE A 330 0.58 24.81 0.74
N PRO A 331 0.49 24.35 -0.52
CA PRO A 331 -0.64 24.70 -1.37
C PRO A 331 -1.90 24.02 -0.87
N ILE A 332 -2.80 24.80 -0.25
CA ILE A 332 -4.10 24.30 0.20
C ILE A 332 -5.13 24.55 -0.90
N PRO A 333 -5.74 23.49 -1.48
CA PRO A 333 -6.78 23.65 -2.48
C PRO A 333 -8.05 24.27 -1.87
N ALA A 334 -8.81 24.98 -2.72
CA ALA A 334 -10.10 25.52 -2.33
C ALA A 334 -11.08 24.40 -1.97
N ASP A 335 -12.05 24.68 -1.10
CA ASP A 335 -13.08 23.70 -0.75
C ASP A 335 -13.85 23.21 -1.99
N LEU A 336 -14.31 21.96 -1.96
CA LEU A 336 -15.10 21.38 -3.07
C LEU A 336 -16.34 22.22 -3.41
N SER A 337 -16.91 22.91 -2.41
CA SER A 337 -18.07 23.78 -2.63
C SER A 337 -17.73 25.09 -3.34
N ALA A 338 -16.45 25.46 -3.46
CA ALA A 338 -16.04 26.73 -4.05
C ALA A 338 -16.35 26.83 -5.56
N GLN A 339 -16.53 25.68 -6.22
CA GLN A 339 -16.92 25.62 -7.64
C GLN A 339 -18.42 25.87 -7.88
N PHE A 340 -19.24 25.90 -6.83
CA PHE A 340 -20.69 26.09 -6.95
C PHE A 340 -21.08 27.51 -6.56
N GLU A 341 -22.07 28.04 -7.26
CA GLU A 341 -22.72 29.30 -6.87
C GLU A 341 -23.40 29.13 -5.51
N LYS A 342 -23.14 30.06 -4.59
CA LYS A 342 -23.71 30.03 -3.25
C LYS A 342 -25.05 30.77 -3.27
N PRO A 343 -26.19 30.08 -3.11
CA PRO A 343 -27.49 30.73 -3.07
C PRO A 343 -27.62 31.65 -1.86
N ASP A 344 -28.55 32.62 -1.93
CA ASP A 344 -28.80 33.52 -0.81
C ASP A 344 -29.27 32.72 0.43
N LYS A 345 -28.70 33.08 1.59
CA LYS A 345 -28.97 32.37 2.85
C LYS A 345 -30.45 32.44 3.23
N ARG A 346 -31.12 33.57 2.99
CA ARG A 346 -32.53 33.75 3.37
C ARG A 346 -33.42 32.88 2.51
N GLU A 347 -33.13 32.78 1.20
CA GLU A 347 -33.86 31.91 0.27
C GLU A 347 -33.75 30.43 0.65
N VAL A 348 -32.53 29.96 0.96
CA VAL A 348 -32.31 28.56 1.39
C VAL A 348 -33.07 28.26 2.68
N VAL A 349 -33.01 29.16 3.67
CA VAL A 349 -33.72 28.99 4.94
C VAL A 349 -35.24 29.00 4.73
N ALA A 350 -35.77 29.93 3.93
CA ALA A 350 -37.19 29.98 3.62
C ALA A 350 -37.69 28.69 2.93
N SER A 351 -36.93 28.17 1.97
CA SER A 351 -37.22 26.89 1.30
C SER A 351 -37.16 25.70 2.25
N TYR A 352 -36.21 25.67 3.19
CA TYR A 352 -36.13 24.61 4.19
C TYR A 352 -37.35 24.64 5.12
N VAL A 353 -37.68 25.81 5.68
CA VAL A 353 -38.80 25.96 6.63
C VAL A 353 -40.14 25.62 5.97
N SER A 354 -40.36 26.03 4.73
CA SER A 354 -41.62 25.75 4.01
C SER A 354 -41.85 24.26 3.73
N ARG A 355 -40.79 23.43 3.70
CA ARG A 355 -40.93 21.97 3.56
C ARG A 355 -41.56 21.31 4.78
N PHE A 356 -41.35 21.88 5.98
CA PHE A 356 -41.87 21.34 7.24
C PHE A 356 -43.17 22.01 7.68
N ASN A 357 -43.43 23.24 7.22
CA ASN A 357 -44.71 23.91 7.40
C ASN A 357 -45.70 23.53 6.29
N ARG A 358 -46.05 22.24 6.20
CA ARG A 358 -47.33 21.86 5.57
C ARG A 358 -48.39 22.04 6.65
N GLY A 359 -49.19 23.10 6.53
CA GLY A 359 -50.24 23.42 7.50
C GLY A 359 -51.19 22.24 7.76
N GLN A 360 -51.79 22.24 8.96
CA GLN A 360 -52.94 21.39 9.28
C GLN A 360 -53.99 21.54 8.17
N VAL A 361 -54.44 20.41 7.63
CA VAL A 361 -55.54 20.31 6.66
C VAL A 361 -56.83 20.80 7.30
#